data_AF-A0A151WK71-F1
#
_entry.id   AF-A0A151WK71-F1
#
_cell.length_a   1.000
_cell.length_b   1.000
_cell.length_c   1.000
_cell.angle_alpha   90.00
_cell.angle_beta   90.00
_cell.angle_gamma   90.00
#
_symmetry.space_group_name_H-M   'P 1'
#
loop_
_entity.id
_entity.type
_entity.pdbx_description
1 polymer ?
#
loop_
_entity_poly.entity_id
_entity_poly.type
_entity_poly.pdbx_seq_one_letter_code
_entity_poly.pdbx_strand_id
1 'polypeptide(L)' 'MQKKLHKFEIASLANLCPETPEEAKALIPSLEGRLEDEELRTILDDIQTKRSLQY' A
#
# COMPACT_ATOMS: atom_id res chain seq x y z
N MET A 1 7.51 -15.66 -8.91
CA MET A 1 6.46 -14.70 -9.31
C MET A 1 6.70 -13.41 -8.54
N GLN A 2 7.36 -12.41 -9.12
CA GLN A 2 7.40 -11.08 -8.52
C GLN A 2 6.09 -10.39 -8.88
N LYS A 3 5.13 -10.33 -7.95
CA LYS A 3 3.95 -9.44 -8.08
C LYS A 3 4.47 -8.00 -8.02
N LYS A 4 5.05 -7.51 -9.11
CA LYS A 4 5.48 -6.12 -9.23
C LYS A 4 4.23 -5.27 -9.31
N LEU A 5 3.89 -4.64 -8.19
CA LEU A 5 2.94 -3.54 -8.15
C LEU A 5 3.25 -2.56 -9.29
N HIS A 6 2.21 -2.05 -9.91
CA HIS A 6 2.36 -1.05 -10.94
C HIS A 6 3.01 0.20 -10.33
N LYS A 7 3.85 0.93 -11.09
CA LYS A 7 4.48 2.16 -10.59
C LYS A 7 3.44 3.16 -10.06
N PHE A 8 2.26 3.17 -10.67
CA PHE A 8 1.11 3.96 -10.22
C PHE A 8 0.61 3.52 -8.83
N GLU A 9 0.42 2.22 -8.60
CA GLU A 9 -0.07 1.69 -7.32
C GLU A 9 0.91 2.02 -6.19
N ILE A 10 2.22 1.89 -6.44
CA ILE A 10 3.27 2.25 -5.48
C ILE A 10 3.23 3.75 -5.17
N ALA A 11 3.15 4.60 -6.21
CA ALA A 11 3.08 6.05 -6.03
C ALA A 11 1.82 6.47 -5.27
N SER A 12 0.67 5.86 -5.59
CA SER A 12 -0.60 6.13 -4.92
C SER A 12 -0.58 5.69 -3.45
N LEU A 13 -0.03 4.52 -3.13
CA LEU A 13 0.14 4.07 -1.74
C LEU A 13 1.05 5.00 -0.94
N ALA A 14 2.17 5.44 -1.53
CA ALA A 14 3.10 6.36 -0.87
C ALA A 14 2.53 7.77 -0.69
N ASN A 15 1.76 8.28 -1.66
CA ASN A 15 1.18 9.62 -1.60
C ASN A 15 -0.05 9.70 -0.68
N LEU A 16 -0.92 8.68 -0.73
CA LEU A 16 -2.17 8.65 0.04
C LEU A 16 -1.95 8.14 1.46
N CYS A 17 -0.91 7.32 1.69
CA CYS A 17 -0.59 6.72 2.99
C CYS A 17 -1.82 6.17 3.73
N PRO A 18 -2.60 5.25 3.13
CA PRO A 18 -3.77 4.68 3.79
C PRO A 18 -3.38 3.91 5.05
N GLU A 19 -4.27 3.88 6.03
CA GLU A 19 -4.01 3.23 7.33
C GLU A 19 -4.44 1.77 7.36
N THR A 20 -5.45 1.41 6.55
CA THR A 20 -6.00 0.06 6.51
C THR A 20 -5.96 -0.54 5.10
N PRO A 21 -5.86 -1.89 4.98
CA PRO A 21 -5.98 -2.59 3.71
C PRO A 21 -7.29 -2.29 2.98
N GLU A 22 -8.39 -2.16 3.73
CA GLU A 22 -9.71 -1.82 3.17
C GLU A 22 -9.71 -0.42 2.55
N GLU A 23 -9.11 0.57 3.21
CA GLU A 23 -8.97 1.92 2.67
C GLU A 23 -8.07 1.93 1.43
N ALA A 24 -6.94 1.23 1.48
CA ALA A 24 -6.03 1.11 0.34
C ALA A 24 -6.73 0.49 -0.89
N LYS A 25 -7.57 -0.53 -0.69
CA LYS A 25 -8.38 -1.13 -1.76
C LYS A 25 -9.50 -0.21 -2.24
N ALA A 26 -10.14 0.54 -1.35
CA ALA A 26 -11.17 1.51 -1.72
C ALA A 26 -10.59 2.67 -2.57
N LEU A 27 -9.39 3.14 -2.24
CA LEU A 27 -8.68 4.19 -2.97
C LEU A 27 -8.04 3.68 -4.27
N ILE A 28 -7.54 2.44 -4.25
CA ILE A 28 -6.84 1.81 -5.36
C ILE A 28 -7.51 0.45 -5.65
N PRO A 29 -8.65 0.45 -6.37
CA PRO A 29 -9.41 -0.79 -6.64
C PRO A 29 -8.62 -1.80 -7.48
N SER A 30 -7.52 -1.39 -8.13
CA SER A 30 -6.64 -2.32 -8.84
C SER A 30 -5.82 -3.22 -7.92
N LEU A 31 -5.71 -2.90 -6.62
CA LEU A 31 -5.07 -3.77 -5.63
C LEU A 31 -5.97 -4.93 -5.20
N GLU A 32 -7.28 -4.79 -5.40
CA GLU A 32 -8.28 -5.78 -5.02
C GLU A 32 -8.08 -7.06 -5.84
N GLY A 33 -7.92 -8.19 -5.14
CA GLY A 33 -7.63 -9.49 -5.76
C GLY A 33 -6.18 -9.69 -6.24
N ARG A 34 -5.31 -8.67 -6.15
CA ARG A 34 -3.88 -8.80 -6.49
C ARG A 34 -2.99 -9.03 -5.27
N LEU A 35 -3.27 -8.35 -4.16
CA LEU A 35 -2.58 -8.48 -2.88
C LEU A 35 -3.51 -9.03 -1.80
N GLU A 36 -2.95 -9.86 -0.92
CA GLU A 36 -3.64 -10.26 0.30
C GLU A 36 -3.60 -9.14 1.34
N ASP A 37 -4.58 -9.10 2.24
CA ASP A 37 -4.67 -8.05 3.25
C ASP A 37 -3.47 -8.03 4.21
N GLU A 38 -2.90 -9.20 4.52
CA GLU A 38 -1.69 -9.28 5.34
C GLU A 38 -0.45 -8.69 4.64
N GLU A 39 -0.28 -8.98 3.34
CA GLU A 39 0.80 -8.39 2.54
C GLU A 39 0.63 -6.87 2.45
N LEU A 40 -0.59 -6.40 2.18
CA LEU A 40 -0.90 -4.98 2.07
C LEU A 40 -0.65 -4.26 3.38
N ARG A 41 -1.11 -4.83 4.51
CA ARG A 41 -0.89 -4.26 5.85
C ARG A 41 0.59 -4.12 6.18
N THR A 42 1.40 -5.13 5.86
CA THR A 42 2.85 -5.07 6.05
C THR A 42 3.47 -3.91 5.27
N ILE A 43 3.03 -3.68 4.01
CA ILE A 43 3.51 -2.56 3.19
C ILE A 43 3.10 -1.21 3.78
N LEU A 44 1.87 -1.09 4.27
CA LEU A 44 1.36 0.15 4.89
C LEU A 44 2.14 0.50 6.16
N ASP A 45 2.38 -0.49 7.03
CA ASP A 45 3.20 -0.31 8.25
C ASP A 45 4.63 0.13 7.91
N ASP A 46 5.21 -0.43 6.85
CA ASP A 46 6.55 -0.08 6.35
C ASP A 46 6.59 1.37 5.84
N ILE A 47 5.55 1.82 5.13
CA ILE A 47 5.40 3.19 4.62
C ILE A 47 5.23 4.17 5.79
N GLN A 48 4.35 3.85 6.75
CA GLN A 48 4.13 4.69 7.93
C GLN A 48 5.38 4.82 8.79
N THR A 49 6.11 3.72 9.00
CA THR A 49 7.38 3.72 9.75
C THR A 49 8.42 4.62 9.06
N LYS A 50 8.57 4.50 7.73
CA LYS A 50 9.50 5.34 6.96
C LYS A 50 9.11 6.82 6.96
N ARG A 51 7.80 7.13 6.92
CA ARG A 51 7.29 8.50 7.01
C ARG A 51 7.57 9.13 8.38
N SER A 52 7.37 8.36 9.46
CA SER A 52 7.61 8.83 10.83
C SER A 52 9.09 9.01 11.16
N LEU A 53 9.98 8.19 10.60
CA LEU A 53 11.43 8.34 10.75
C LEU A 53 12.02 9.56 10.01
N GLN A 54 11.23 10.20 9.14
CA GLN A 54 11.63 11.38 8.37
C GLN A 54 11.42 12.71 9.12
N TYR A 55 10.84 12.68 10.32
CA TYR A 55 10.65 13.82 11.22
C TYR A 55 11.55 13.70 12.45
#